data_AF-A0A4Q4WZ76-F1
#
_entry.id   AF-A0A4Q4WZ76-F1
#
_cell.length_a   1.000
_cell.length_b   1.000
_cell.length_c   1.000
_cell.angle_alpha   90.00
_cell.angle_beta   90.00
_cell.angle_gamma   90.00
#
_symmetry.space_group_name_H-M   'P 1'
#
loop_
_entity.id
_entity.type
_entity.pdbx_description
1 polymer ?
#
loop_
_entity_poly.entity_id
_entity_poly.type
_entity_poly.pdbx_seq_one_letter_code
_entity_poly.pdbx_strand_id
1 'polypeptide(L)'
;MSFRTTVHESLPYIDPEPTPAERSAAEALIAAELSSSSSSQPASEAPSGLPALREPVFSPLMAQELERVASKQPLKAIDTSRYEAPDPSSVSSLSSPDELRETLSRAYAVSTYLAGREAHLRLLEAHGRNAWLVGNWSGPEAEAAALEGELAAARREIDRVNVRRRQAQDEAAGELRGLEDAWRRGVGRVLEAEAAAEALRRQVLERRREGGEGVAA
;
A
#
# COMPACT_ATOMS: atom_id res chain seq x y z
N MET A 1 -17.31 -13.74 10.72
CA MET A 1 -17.07 -12.44 10.06
C MET A 1 -17.21 -11.37 11.13
N SER A 2 -16.10 -10.76 11.56
CA SER A 2 -16.15 -9.64 12.50
C SER A 2 -16.28 -8.34 11.70
N PHE A 3 -17.52 -7.92 11.45
CA PHE A 3 -17.81 -6.60 10.93
C PHE A 3 -17.75 -5.66 12.12
N ARG A 4 -16.59 -5.02 12.34
CA ARG A 4 -16.54 -3.88 13.26
C ARG A 4 -17.39 -2.76 12.66
N THR A 5 -18.63 -2.63 13.14
CA THR A 5 -19.58 -1.56 12.77
C THR A 5 -19.32 -0.26 13.52
N THR A 6 -18.19 -0.14 14.21
CA THR A 6 -17.78 1.08 14.90
C THR A 6 -17.31 2.10 13.86
N VAL A 7 -18.23 2.98 13.46
CA VAL A 7 -17.88 4.19 12.72
C VAL A 7 -17.24 5.15 13.71
N HIS A 8 -15.93 5.32 13.61
CA HIS A 8 -15.23 6.39 14.33
C HIS A 8 -15.40 7.67 13.51
N GLU A 9 -16.09 8.65 14.08
CA GLU A 9 -16.30 9.94 13.42
C GLU A 9 -14.99 10.72 13.46
N SER A 10 -14.36 10.87 12.30
CA SER A 10 -13.25 11.78 12.08
C SER A 10 -13.70 12.84 11.09
N LEU A 11 -13.43 14.11 11.38
CA LEU A 11 -13.92 15.23 10.57
C LEU A 11 -12.76 16.03 9.96
N PRO A 12 -11.93 15.46 9.04
CA PRO A 12 -10.73 16.14 8.52
C PRO A 12 -10.96 17.49 7.82
N TYR A 13 -12.16 17.79 7.35
CA TYR A 13 -12.48 19.08 6.73
C TYR A 13 -12.90 20.15 7.75
N ILE A 14 -13.26 19.75 8.98
CA ILE A 14 -13.67 20.64 10.07
C ILE A 14 -12.53 20.79 11.09
N ASP A 15 -11.91 19.66 11.46
CA ASP A 15 -10.88 19.59 12.48
C ASP A 15 -9.56 20.17 11.94
N PRO A 16 -8.85 20.99 12.73
CA PRO A 16 -7.53 21.46 12.35
C PRO A 16 -6.55 20.29 12.25
N GLU A 17 -5.59 20.40 11.34
CA GLU A 17 -4.53 19.40 11.23
C GLU A 17 -3.72 19.36 12.53
N PRO A 18 -3.55 18.18 13.17
CA PRO A 18 -2.88 18.09 14.46
C PRO A 18 -1.42 18.49 14.32
N THR A 19 -0.95 19.27 15.29
CA THR A 19 0.45 19.71 15.37
C THR A 19 1.38 18.51 15.57
N PRO A 20 2.68 18.62 15.23
CA PRO A 20 3.63 17.53 15.46
C PRO A 20 3.69 17.05 16.91
N ALA A 21 3.48 17.95 17.88
CA ALA A 21 3.44 17.61 19.30
C ALA A 21 2.18 16.84 19.71
N GLU A 22 1.01 17.22 19.17
CA GLU A 22 -0.24 16.48 19.40
C GLU A 22 -0.18 15.10 18.75
N ARG A 23 0.43 14.98 17.56
CA ARG A 23 0.68 13.69 16.90
C ARG A 23 1.56 12.79 17.75
N SER A 24 2.70 13.29 18.22
CA SER A 24 3.61 12.47 19.04
C SER A 24 2.98 12.08 20.38
N ALA A 25 2.16 12.95 20.98
CA ALA A 25 1.39 12.62 22.19
C ALA A 25 0.35 11.53 21.90
N ALA A 26 -0.40 11.62 20.80
CA ALA A 26 -1.37 10.61 20.39
C ALA A 26 -0.69 9.26 20.09
N GLU A 27 0.44 9.27 19.37
CA GLU A 27 1.26 8.08 19.11
C GLU A 27 1.78 7.44 20.39
N ALA A 28 2.21 8.25 21.38
CA ALA A 28 2.65 7.75 22.68
C ALA A 28 1.51 7.07 23.45
N LEU A 29 0.29 7.62 23.42
CA LEU A 29 -0.89 7.00 24.02
C LEU A 29 -1.25 5.68 23.32
N ILE A 30 -1.22 5.65 21.98
CA ILE A 30 -1.44 4.42 21.20
C ILE A 30 -0.39 3.37 21.57
N ALA A 31 0.88 3.75 21.67
CA ALA A 31 1.95 2.83 22.06
C ALA A 31 1.77 2.31 23.50
N ALA A 32 1.33 3.15 24.43
CA ALA A 32 1.03 2.76 25.81
C ALA A 32 -0.13 1.76 25.87
N GLU A 33 -1.22 1.99 25.12
CA GLU A 33 -2.36 1.06 25.04
C GLU A 33 -2.00 -0.25 24.36
N LEU A 34 -1.16 -0.22 23.31
CA LEU A 34 -0.63 -1.44 22.70
C LEU A 34 0.25 -2.23 23.68
N SER A 35 0.98 -1.53 24.56
CA SER A 35 1.83 -2.16 25.58
C SER A 35 1.01 -2.75 26.73
N SER A 36 -0.07 -2.08 27.16
CA SER A 36 -0.97 -2.55 28.22
C SER A 36 -1.87 -3.70 27.73
N SER A 37 -2.24 -3.69 26.45
CA SER A 37 -3.04 -4.74 25.80
C SER A 37 -2.26 -6.02 25.49
N SER A 38 -1.00 -6.13 25.93
CA SER A 38 -0.14 -7.31 25.76
C SER A 38 -0.53 -8.53 26.64
N SER A 39 -1.81 -8.64 27.00
CA SER A 39 -2.43 -9.94 27.31
C SER A 39 -2.63 -10.71 26.00
N SER A 40 -1.58 -11.42 25.59
CA SER A 40 -1.67 -12.64 24.78
C SER A 40 -2.06 -12.53 23.31
N GLN A 41 -1.65 -11.49 22.57
CA GLN A 41 -1.37 -11.66 21.14
C GLN A 41 -0.22 -10.75 20.70
N PRO A 42 0.92 -11.29 20.25
CA PRO A 42 1.94 -10.46 19.64
C PRO A 42 1.35 -9.76 18.41
N ALA A 43 1.72 -8.49 18.21
CA ALA A 43 1.34 -7.66 17.06
C ALA A 43 1.81 -8.21 15.68
N SER A 44 2.31 -9.46 15.63
CA SER A 44 2.71 -10.19 14.43
C SER A 44 1.85 -11.41 14.13
N GLU A 45 0.80 -11.71 14.90
CA GLU A 45 -0.11 -12.79 14.54
C GLU A 45 -1.17 -12.28 13.57
N ALA A 46 -1.14 -12.86 12.38
CA ALA A 46 -2.13 -12.75 11.32
C ALA A 46 -3.55 -12.55 11.89
N PRO A 47 -4.40 -11.72 11.25
CA PRO A 47 -5.76 -11.44 11.73
C PRO A 47 -6.41 -12.75 12.18
N SER A 48 -6.96 -12.76 13.39
CA SER A 48 -7.49 -13.92 14.14
C SER A 48 -8.63 -14.71 13.47
N GLY A 49 -8.82 -14.52 12.16
CA GLY A 49 -9.69 -15.31 11.29
C GLY A 49 -9.03 -15.73 9.97
N LEU A 50 -7.71 -15.57 9.80
CA LEU A 50 -7.01 -16.16 8.67
C LEU A 50 -6.71 -17.63 8.96
N PRO A 51 -7.05 -18.56 8.05
CA PRO A 51 -6.61 -19.93 8.19
C PRO A 51 -5.08 -19.98 8.22
N ALA A 52 -4.52 -21.00 8.90
CA ALA A 52 -3.09 -21.25 8.87
C ALA A 52 -2.59 -21.23 7.43
N LEU A 53 -1.46 -20.53 7.19
CA LEU A 53 -0.87 -20.46 5.85
C LEU A 53 -0.66 -21.88 5.33
N ARG A 54 -1.25 -22.17 4.18
CA ARG A 54 -1.07 -23.47 3.53
C ARG A 54 0.40 -23.62 3.17
N GLU A 55 1.02 -24.71 3.62
CA GLU A 55 2.37 -25.04 3.18
C GLU A 55 2.39 -25.18 1.66
N PRO A 56 3.33 -24.51 0.96
CA PRO A 56 3.42 -24.61 -0.48
C PRO A 56 3.78 -26.04 -0.88
N VAL A 57 2.93 -26.67 -1.67
CA VAL A 57 3.21 -27.98 -2.25
C VAL A 57 3.96 -27.75 -3.55
N PHE A 58 5.27 -27.95 -3.52
CA PHE A 58 6.12 -27.84 -4.70
C PHE A 58 6.15 -29.17 -5.47
N SER A 59 6.24 -29.08 -6.79
CA SER A 59 6.57 -30.25 -7.60
C SER A 59 8.01 -30.72 -7.28
N PRO A 60 8.34 -32.00 -7.48
CA PRO A 60 9.69 -32.51 -7.24
C PRO A 60 10.80 -31.71 -7.94
N LEU A 61 10.53 -31.23 -9.17
CA LEU A 61 11.46 -30.39 -9.93
C LEU A 61 11.67 -29.02 -9.27
N MET A 62 10.61 -28.41 -8.77
CA MET A 62 10.72 -27.13 -8.05
C MET A 62 11.48 -27.28 -6.73
N ALA A 63 11.23 -28.37 -5.98
CA ALA A 63 11.96 -28.66 -4.75
C ALA A 63 13.47 -28.84 -5.01
N GLN A 64 13.83 -29.56 -6.08
CA GLN A 64 15.22 -29.74 -6.50
C GLN A 64 15.90 -28.41 -6.88
N GLU A 65 15.21 -27.52 -7.59
CA GLU A 65 15.73 -26.20 -7.93
C GLU A 65 15.90 -25.30 -6.71
N LEU A 66 14.96 -25.36 -5.76
CA LEU A 66 15.07 -24.63 -4.49
C LEU A 66 16.28 -25.12 -3.68
N GLU A 67 16.54 -26.43 -3.64
CA GLU A 67 17.71 -27.01 -2.98
C GLU A 67 19.02 -26.62 -3.67
N ARG A 68 19.05 -26.60 -5.02
CA ARG A 68 20.20 -26.09 -5.81
C ARG A 68 20.50 -24.62 -5.50
N VAL A 69 19.45 -23.78 -5.43
CA VAL A 69 19.59 -22.35 -5.10
C VAL A 69 20.05 -22.17 -3.65
N ALA A 70 19.48 -22.92 -2.71
CA ALA A 70 19.88 -22.89 -1.30
C ALA A 70 21.35 -23.28 -1.10
N SER A 71 21.82 -24.28 -1.87
CA SER A 71 23.23 -24.69 -1.92
C SER A 71 24.12 -23.77 -2.78
N LYS A 72 23.57 -22.65 -3.31
CA LYS A 72 24.27 -21.66 -4.15
C LYS A 72 24.97 -22.27 -5.36
N GLN A 73 24.49 -23.41 -5.86
CA GLN A 73 25.06 -24.02 -7.04
C GLN A 73 24.58 -23.28 -8.29
N PRO A 74 25.48 -22.91 -9.22
CA PRO A 74 25.07 -22.27 -10.47
C PRO A 74 24.21 -23.23 -11.31
N LEU A 75 23.25 -22.67 -12.05
CA LEU A 75 22.44 -23.47 -12.98
C LEU A 75 23.33 -23.97 -14.11
N LYS A 76 23.24 -25.27 -14.44
CA LYS A 76 23.83 -25.77 -15.68
C LYS A 76 22.99 -25.23 -16.85
N ALA A 77 23.44 -24.12 -17.42
CA ALA A 77 22.77 -23.44 -18.51
C ALA A 77 22.67 -24.32 -19.77
N ILE A 78 21.92 -23.83 -20.75
CA ILE A 78 21.79 -24.45 -22.07
C ILE A 78 23.19 -24.51 -22.72
N ASP A 79 23.59 -25.69 -23.17
CA ASP A 79 24.84 -25.88 -23.90
C ASP A 79 24.72 -25.31 -25.31
N THR A 80 25.50 -24.27 -25.60
CA THR A 80 25.55 -23.61 -26.91
C THR A 80 26.61 -24.18 -27.84
N SER A 81 27.50 -25.04 -27.35
CA SER A 81 28.63 -25.60 -28.13
C SER A 81 28.17 -26.39 -29.36
N ARG A 82 26.94 -26.91 -29.34
CA ARG A 82 26.30 -27.60 -30.46
C ARG A 82 26.08 -26.71 -31.69
N TYR A 83 25.92 -25.41 -31.49
CA TYR A 83 25.61 -24.44 -32.53
C TYR A 83 26.81 -23.57 -32.92
N GLU A 84 27.97 -23.82 -32.31
CA GLU A 84 29.20 -23.15 -32.65
C GLU A 84 29.80 -23.77 -33.92
N ALA A 85 30.18 -22.93 -34.88
CA ALA A 85 30.80 -23.38 -36.11
C ALA A 85 32.20 -23.97 -35.80
N PRO A 86 32.54 -25.16 -36.32
CA PRO A 86 33.87 -25.72 -36.09
C PRO A 86 34.94 -24.85 -36.76
N ASP A 87 36.03 -24.59 -36.02
CA ASP A 87 37.17 -23.84 -36.56
C ASP A 87 37.84 -24.67 -37.68
N PRO A 88 37.98 -24.14 -38.91
CA PRO A 88 38.56 -24.87 -40.04
C PRO A 88 40.01 -25.35 -39.78
N SER A 89 40.76 -24.66 -38.93
CA SER A 89 42.12 -25.07 -38.55
C SER A 89 42.14 -26.30 -37.65
N SER A 90 41.12 -26.47 -36.80
CA SER A 90 40.98 -27.61 -35.89
C SER A 90 40.67 -28.91 -36.63
N VAL A 91 39.93 -28.84 -37.74
CA VAL A 91 39.50 -30.01 -38.54
C VAL A 91 40.70 -30.75 -39.15
N SER A 92 41.78 -30.03 -39.48
CA SER A 92 43.00 -30.61 -40.04
C SER A 92 43.86 -31.37 -39.03
N SER A 93 43.60 -31.16 -37.73
CA SER A 93 44.30 -31.82 -36.62
C SER A 93 43.55 -33.02 -36.03
N LEU A 94 42.31 -33.27 -36.48
CA LEU A 94 41.48 -34.37 -36.00
C LEU A 94 42.03 -35.70 -36.52
N SER A 95 42.35 -36.59 -35.59
CA SER A 95 43.04 -37.86 -35.90
C SER A 95 42.13 -39.07 -35.70
N SER A 96 41.04 -38.94 -34.94
CA SER A 96 40.12 -40.04 -34.65
C SER A 96 38.85 -39.97 -35.53
N PRO A 97 38.33 -41.13 -35.97
CA PRO A 97 37.11 -41.19 -36.79
C PRO A 97 35.86 -40.69 -36.03
N ASP A 98 35.85 -40.78 -34.70
CA ASP A 98 34.73 -40.34 -33.88
C ASP A 98 34.71 -38.81 -33.69
N GLU A 99 35.88 -38.16 -33.51
CA GLU A 99 35.99 -36.68 -33.52
C GLU A 99 35.55 -36.09 -34.86
N LEU A 100 35.88 -36.76 -35.97
CA LEU A 100 35.45 -36.34 -37.31
C LEU A 100 33.92 -36.44 -37.46
N ARG A 101 33.30 -37.52 -36.97
CA ARG A 101 31.83 -37.68 -37.00
C ARG A 101 31.13 -36.63 -36.17
N GLU A 102 31.62 -36.35 -34.97
CA GLU A 102 31.06 -35.33 -34.09
C GLU A 102 31.17 -33.93 -34.72
N THR A 103 32.33 -33.58 -35.26
CA THR A 103 32.58 -32.31 -35.94
C THR A 103 31.71 -32.15 -37.18
N LEU A 104 31.55 -33.22 -37.98
CA LEU A 104 30.66 -33.25 -39.14
C LEU A 104 29.19 -33.04 -38.72
N SER A 105 28.74 -33.71 -37.66
CA SER A 105 27.38 -33.56 -37.15
C SER A 105 27.07 -32.14 -36.67
N ARG A 106 28.05 -31.48 -36.02
CA ARG A 106 27.96 -30.07 -35.61
C ARG A 106 27.92 -29.15 -36.83
N ALA A 107 28.77 -29.39 -37.83
CA ALA A 107 28.75 -28.62 -39.07
C ALA A 107 27.39 -28.70 -39.80
N TYR A 108 26.77 -29.90 -39.87
CA TYR A 108 25.42 -30.05 -40.41
C TYR A 108 24.35 -29.36 -39.58
N ALA A 109 24.45 -29.41 -38.24
CA ALA A 109 23.52 -28.69 -37.37
C ALA A 109 23.61 -27.17 -37.56
N VAL A 110 24.82 -26.63 -37.71
CA VAL A 110 25.04 -25.20 -37.96
C VAL A 110 24.54 -24.79 -39.34
N SER A 111 24.84 -25.56 -40.38
CA SER A 111 24.42 -25.23 -41.75
C SER A 111 22.89 -25.21 -41.91
N THR A 112 22.20 -26.19 -41.31
CA THR A 112 20.74 -26.25 -41.30
C THR A 112 20.12 -25.09 -40.51
N TYR A 113 20.68 -24.73 -39.35
CA TYR A 113 20.25 -23.56 -38.59
C TYR A 113 20.43 -22.26 -39.37
N LEU A 114 21.57 -22.07 -40.04
CA LEU A 114 21.85 -20.88 -40.84
C LEU A 114 20.90 -20.74 -42.03
N ALA A 115 20.57 -21.84 -42.71
CA ALA A 115 19.58 -21.85 -43.77
C ALA A 115 18.19 -21.44 -43.26
N GLY A 116 17.77 -21.95 -42.10
CA GLY A 116 16.53 -21.53 -41.45
C GLY A 116 16.55 -20.05 -41.03
N ARG A 117 17.68 -19.59 -40.48
CA ARG A 117 17.87 -18.19 -40.09
C ARG A 117 17.78 -17.25 -41.29
N GLU A 118 18.32 -17.61 -42.43
CA GLU A 118 18.20 -16.83 -43.67
C GLU A 118 16.72 -16.68 -44.07
N ALA A 119 15.95 -17.76 -44.04
CA ALA A 119 14.51 -17.71 -44.31
C ALA A 119 13.76 -16.82 -43.30
N HIS A 120 14.09 -16.91 -42.01
CA HIS A 120 13.50 -16.05 -40.97
C HIS A 120 13.87 -14.58 -41.15
N LEU A 121 15.13 -14.27 -41.52
CA LEU A 121 15.57 -12.90 -41.77
C LEU A 121 14.87 -12.31 -43.00
N ARG A 122 14.66 -13.10 -44.06
CA ARG A 122 13.87 -12.67 -45.22
C ARG A 122 12.42 -12.35 -44.83
N LEU A 123 11.80 -13.17 -43.98
CA LEU A 123 10.45 -12.90 -43.45
C LEU A 123 10.43 -11.64 -42.57
N LEU A 124 11.45 -11.46 -41.72
CA LEU A 124 11.59 -10.29 -40.87
C LEU A 124 11.81 -9.01 -41.70
N GLU A 125 12.59 -9.07 -42.78
CA GLU A 125 12.79 -7.96 -43.69
C GLU A 125 11.49 -7.59 -44.42
N ALA A 126 10.73 -8.60 -44.88
CA ALA A 126 9.47 -8.39 -45.58
C ALA A 126 8.33 -7.89 -44.67
N HIS A 127 8.24 -8.37 -43.43
CA HIS A 127 7.06 -8.17 -42.58
C HIS A 127 7.35 -7.59 -41.19
N GLY A 128 8.60 -7.54 -40.76
CA GLY A 128 8.98 -7.17 -39.39
C GLY A 128 8.53 -5.78 -38.99
N ARG A 129 8.68 -4.80 -39.87
CA ARG A 129 8.22 -3.42 -39.61
C ARG A 129 6.72 -3.36 -39.33
N ASN A 130 5.92 -4.01 -40.17
CA ASN A 130 4.46 -3.98 -40.03
C ASN A 130 4.00 -4.80 -38.82
N ALA A 131 4.62 -5.96 -38.58
CA ALA A 131 4.34 -6.78 -37.41
C ALA A 131 4.65 -6.03 -36.10
N TRP A 132 5.76 -5.29 -36.06
CA TRP A 132 6.13 -4.48 -34.90
C TRP A 132 5.14 -3.34 -34.66
N LEU A 133 4.75 -2.61 -35.70
CA LEU A 133 3.77 -1.52 -35.58
C LEU A 133 2.41 -2.03 -35.09
N VAL A 134 1.91 -3.12 -35.66
CA VAL A 134 0.64 -3.73 -35.22
C VAL A 134 0.76 -4.25 -33.79
N GLY A 135 1.87 -4.93 -33.46
CA GLY A 135 2.12 -5.45 -32.13
C GLY A 135 2.10 -4.37 -31.06
N ASN A 136 2.77 -3.24 -31.31
CA ASN A 136 2.78 -2.09 -30.39
C ASN A 136 1.39 -1.47 -30.23
N TRP A 137 0.67 -1.26 -31.33
CA TRP A 137 -0.66 -0.68 -31.30
C TRP A 137 -1.65 -1.55 -30.54
N SER A 138 -1.70 -2.86 -30.85
CA SER A 138 -2.73 -3.76 -30.30
C SER A 138 -2.47 -4.21 -28.86
N GLY A 139 -1.22 -4.20 -28.43
CA GLY A 139 -0.83 -4.67 -27.10
C GLY A 139 -0.59 -3.49 -26.16
N PRO A 140 0.65 -3.00 -26.05
CA PRO A 140 1.05 -2.05 -25.03
C PRO A 140 0.35 -0.70 -25.14
N GLU A 141 0.10 -0.17 -26.34
CA GLU A 141 -0.56 1.13 -26.48
C GLU A 141 -2.04 1.07 -26.10
N ALA A 142 -2.76 0.04 -26.57
CA ALA A 142 -4.15 -0.18 -26.19
C ALA A 142 -4.33 -0.45 -24.69
N GLU A 143 -3.43 -1.24 -24.10
CA GLU A 143 -3.42 -1.53 -22.67
C GLU A 143 -3.11 -0.27 -21.84
N ALA A 144 -2.12 0.53 -22.25
CA ALA A 144 -1.81 1.80 -21.59
C ALA A 144 -3.01 2.75 -21.62
N ALA A 145 -3.67 2.91 -22.76
CA ALA A 145 -4.86 3.76 -22.87
C ALA A 145 -6.02 3.27 -21.99
N ALA A 146 -6.21 1.94 -21.87
CA ALA A 146 -7.21 1.37 -20.98
C ALA A 146 -6.90 1.67 -19.50
N LEU A 147 -5.65 1.46 -19.07
CA LEU A 147 -5.19 1.74 -17.71
C LEU A 147 -5.28 3.22 -17.36
N GLU A 148 -4.93 4.12 -18.29
CA GLU A 148 -5.12 5.56 -18.12
C GLU A 148 -6.60 5.93 -17.96
N GLY A 149 -7.48 5.27 -18.72
CA GLY A 149 -8.93 5.42 -18.60
C GLY A 149 -9.45 4.98 -17.22
N GLU A 150 -9.01 3.82 -16.74
CA GLU A 150 -9.35 3.31 -15.40
C GLU A 150 -8.84 4.25 -14.30
N LEU A 151 -7.60 4.73 -14.40
CA LEU A 151 -7.03 5.68 -13.47
C LEU A 151 -7.82 7.01 -13.45
N ALA A 152 -8.20 7.52 -14.61
CA ALA A 152 -9.03 8.72 -14.70
C ALA A 152 -10.43 8.50 -14.09
N ALA A 153 -11.04 7.33 -14.30
CA ALA A 153 -12.32 6.97 -13.70
C ALA A 153 -12.21 6.85 -12.17
N ALA A 154 -11.18 6.19 -11.66
CA ALA A 154 -10.92 6.04 -10.23
C ALA A 154 -10.69 7.41 -9.56
N ARG A 155 -9.92 8.31 -10.20
CA ARG A 155 -9.73 9.68 -9.70
C ARG A 155 -11.05 10.46 -9.60
N ARG A 156 -11.89 10.39 -10.63
CA ARG A 156 -13.23 11.01 -10.59
C ARG A 156 -14.09 10.46 -9.47
N GLU A 157 -13.99 9.16 -9.18
CA GLU A 157 -14.75 8.56 -8.09
C GLU A 157 -14.22 9.00 -6.72
N ILE A 158 -12.90 9.07 -6.55
CA ILE A 158 -12.26 9.66 -5.36
C ILE A 158 -12.75 11.09 -5.15
N ASP A 159 -12.75 11.91 -6.20
CA ASP A 159 -13.19 13.31 -6.14
C ASP A 159 -14.67 13.41 -5.75
N ARG A 160 -15.54 12.58 -6.33
CA ARG A 160 -16.97 12.53 -5.96
C ARG A 160 -17.16 12.18 -4.49
N VAL A 161 -16.43 11.19 -3.99
CA VAL A 161 -16.50 10.78 -2.58
C VAL A 161 -15.99 11.91 -1.67
N ASN A 162 -14.89 12.56 -2.04
CA ASN A 162 -14.33 13.66 -1.26
C ASN A 162 -15.25 14.88 -1.24
N VAL A 163 -15.86 15.24 -2.37
CA VAL A 163 -16.85 16.34 -2.44
C VAL A 163 -18.06 16.01 -1.57
N ARG A 164 -18.60 14.79 -1.66
CA ARG A 164 -19.73 14.35 -0.83
C ARG A 164 -19.37 14.37 0.66
N ARG A 165 -18.18 13.88 1.02
CA ARG A 165 -17.68 13.90 2.42
C ARG A 165 -17.55 15.33 2.92
N ARG A 166 -16.98 16.23 2.11
CA ARG A 166 -16.83 17.63 2.46
C ARG A 166 -18.18 18.31 2.68
N GLN A 167 -19.15 18.12 1.77
CA GLN A 167 -20.49 18.68 1.91
C GLN A 167 -21.16 18.24 3.22
N ALA A 168 -21.13 16.93 3.53
CA ALA A 168 -21.70 16.41 4.77
C ALA A 168 -21.02 17.00 6.02
N GLN A 169 -19.69 17.20 5.98
CA GLN A 169 -18.95 17.80 7.08
C GLN A 169 -19.22 19.31 7.21
N ASP A 170 -19.28 20.04 6.10
CA ASP A 170 -19.58 21.47 6.09
C ASP A 170 -21.00 21.75 6.62
N GLU A 171 -21.97 20.87 6.34
CA GLU A 171 -23.33 20.92 6.90
C GLU A 171 -23.32 20.71 8.43
N ALA A 172 -22.62 19.67 8.91
CA ALA A 172 -22.49 19.40 10.35
C ALA A 172 -21.68 20.48 11.10
N ALA A 173 -20.74 21.16 10.44
CA ALA A 173 -19.89 22.17 11.05
C ALA A 173 -20.68 23.35 11.64
N GLY A 174 -21.76 23.75 10.98
CA GLY A 174 -22.64 24.81 11.47
C GLY A 174 -23.35 24.42 12.77
N GLU A 175 -23.87 23.20 12.82
CA GLU A 175 -24.54 22.64 14.00
C GLU A 175 -23.57 22.48 15.17
N LEU A 176 -22.37 21.94 14.92
CA LEU A 176 -21.32 21.77 15.94
C LEU A 176 -20.93 23.11 16.58
N ARG A 177 -20.71 24.16 15.78
CA ARG A 177 -20.42 25.51 16.30
C ARG A 177 -21.59 26.07 17.11
N GLY A 178 -22.82 25.87 16.64
CA GLY A 178 -24.02 26.32 17.36
C GLY A 178 -24.17 25.64 18.72
N LEU A 179 -23.90 24.33 18.79
CA LEU A 179 -23.92 23.54 20.01
C LEU A 179 -22.80 23.96 20.96
N GLU A 180 -21.58 24.17 20.46
CA GLU A 180 -20.44 24.64 21.26
C GLU A 180 -20.73 26.01 21.88
N ASP A 181 -21.23 26.95 21.09
CA ASP A 181 -21.58 28.29 21.55
C ASP A 181 -22.75 28.27 22.56
N ALA A 182 -23.77 27.46 22.31
CA ALA A 182 -24.89 27.28 23.24
C ALA A 182 -24.41 26.68 24.57
N TRP A 183 -23.50 25.71 24.51
CA TRP A 183 -22.87 25.12 25.68
C TRP A 183 -22.03 26.15 26.45
N ARG A 184 -21.13 26.89 25.78
CA ARG A 184 -20.32 27.96 26.41
C ARG A 184 -21.18 29.01 27.10
N ARG A 185 -22.24 29.49 26.45
CA ARG A 185 -23.21 30.43 27.05
C ARG A 185 -23.98 29.80 28.21
N GLY A 186 -24.38 28.54 28.08
CA GLY A 186 -25.08 27.80 29.13
C GLY A 186 -24.24 27.71 30.41
N VAL A 187 -22.99 27.26 30.28
CA VAL A 187 -22.04 27.16 31.39
C VAL A 187 -21.73 28.56 31.96
N GLY A 188 -21.49 29.55 31.10
CA GLY A 188 -21.23 30.93 31.52
C GLY A 188 -22.35 31.49 32.39
N ARG A 189 -23.62 31.33 31.98
CA ARG A 189 -24.78 31.80 32.77
C ARG A 189 -24.92 31.09 34.12
N VAL A 190 -24.59 29.80 34.19
CA VAL A 190 -24.62 29.07 35.48
C VAL A 190 -23.57 29.64 36.42
N LEU A 191 -22.34 29.86 35.94
CA LEU A 191 -21.26 30.44 36.72
C LEU A 191 -21.57 31.89 37.17
N GLU A 192 -22.15 32.71 36.28
CA GLU A 192 -22.58 34.06 36.61
C GLU A 192 -23.67 34.06 37.70
N ALA A 193 -24.64 33.16 37.60
CA ALA A 193 -25.70 33.01 38.59
C ALA A 193 -25.15 32.54 39.95
N GLU A 194 -24.22 31.59 39.96
CA GLU A 194 -23.54 31.13 41.18
C GLU A 194 -22.71 32.25 41.83
N ALA A 195 -21.96 33.01 41.03
CA ALA A 195 -21.19 34.15 41.51
C ALA A 195 -22.09 35.25 42.08
N ALA A 196 -23.19 35.58 41.41
CA ALA A 196 -24.15 36.56 41.90
C ALA A 196 -24.85 36.09 43.20
N ALA A 197 -25.20 34.81 43.29
CA ALA A 197 -25.77 34.23 44.50
C ALA A 197 -24.78 34.25 45.68
N GLU A 198 -23.49 34.00 45.41
CA GLU A 198 -22.43 34.08 46.43
C GLU A 198 -22.20 35.52 46.90
N ALA A 199 -22.13 36.48 45.98
CA ALA A 199 -22.01 37.90 46.30
C ALA A 199 -23.20 38.39 47.14
N LEU A 200 -24.43 37.99 46.79
CA LEU A 200 -25.62 38.30 47.56
C LEU A 200 -25.55 37.71 48.97
N ARG A 201 -25.08 36.46 49.12
CA ARG A 201 -24.88 35.83 50.45
C ARG A 201 -23.87 36.63 51.29
N ARG A 202 -22.77 37.10 50.71
CA ARG A 202 -21.79 37.95 51.41
C ARG A 202 -22.42 39.26 51.89
N GLN A 203 -23.14 39.96 51.03
CA GLN A 203 -23.84 41.21 51.40
C GLN A 203 -24.86 41.00 52.53
N VAL A 204 -25.60 39.88 52.51
CA VAL A 204 -26.53 39.54 53.60
C VAL A 204 -25.79 39.28 54.92
N LEU A 205 -24.63 38.62 54.88
CA LEU A 205 -23.81 38.41 56.07
C LEU A 205 -23.24 39.72 56.61
N GLU A 206 -22.77 40.62 55.74
CA GLU A 206 -22.26 41.95 56.13
C GLU A 206 -23.37 42.80 56.78
N ARG A 207 -24.55 42.91 56.15
CA ARG A 207 -25.67 43.64 56.75
C ARG A 207 -26.14 43.05 58.08
N ARG A 208 -26.05 41.73 58.27
CA ARG A 208 -26.35 41.09 59.55
C ARG A 208 -25.32 41.42 60.63
N ARG A 209 -24.05 41.66 60.26
CA ARG A 209 -23.02 42.13 61.19
C ARG A 209 -23.25 43.59 61.57
N GLU A 210 -23.52 44.46 60.60
CA GLU A 210 -23.82 45.89 60.83
C GLU A 210 -25.11 46.10 61.64
N GLY A 211 -26.17 45.34 61.32
CA GLY A 211 -27.42 45.36 62.09
C GLY A 211 -27.31 44.72 63.48
N GLY A 212 -26.29 43.89 63.71
CA GLY A 212 -25.95 43.35 65.03
C GLY A 212 -25.27 44.36 65.96
N GLU A 213 -24.62 45.39 65.41
CA GLU A 213 -24.00 46.48 66.18
C GLU A 213 -25.00 47.59 66.55
N GLY A 214 -26.18 47.63 65.92
CA GLY A 214 -27.22 48.64 66.18
C GLY A 214 -28.21 48.31 67.32
N VAL A 215 -28.07 47.17 68.01
CA VAL A 215 -29.01 46.74 69.08
C VAL A 215 -28.36 46.79 70.48
N ALA A 216 -27.12 47.27 70.60
CA ALA A 216 -26.45 47.51 71.87
C ALA A 216 -26.19 49.01 72.08
N ALA A 217 -27.26 49.78 72.32
CA ALA A 217 -27.23 51.10 72.93
C ALA A 217 -28.47 51.30 73.80
#